data_AF-A0A8S8Y3T5-F1
#
_entry.id   AF-A0A8S8Y3T5-F1
#
_cell.length_a   1.000
_cell.length_b   1.000
_cell.length_c   1.000
_cell.angle_alpha   90.00
_cell.angle_beta   90.00
_cell.angle_gamma   90.00
#
_symmetry.space_group_name_H-M   'P 1'
#
loop_
_entity.id
_entity.type
_entity.pdbx_description
1 polymer ?
#
loop_
_entity_poly.entity_id
_entity_poly.type
_entity_poly.pdbx_seq_one_letter_code
_entity_poly.pdbx_strand_id
1 'polypeptide(L)'
;MASAVGVEVVVHPMLDDEALMGLRHSADVLLFPSAGEGYGYPPVEAMAAGCPVLCSDLPAHNELMPEGTCLPAGDVGVACGP
;
A
#
# COMPACT_ATOMS: atom_id res chain seq x y z
N MET A 1 7.16 17.41 -3.67
CA MET A 1 6.93 16.21 -4.49
C MET A 1 5.45 15.76 -4.52
N ALA A 2 4.54 16.22 -3.65
CA ALA A 2 3.09 15.91 -3.78
C ALA A 2 2.29 16.87 -4.71
N SER A 3 2.74 18.12 -4.83
CA SER A 3 2.03 19.20 -5.55
C SER A 3 1.93 19.03 -7.07
N ALA A 4 2.59 18.04 -7.68
CA ALA A 4 2.66 17.91 -9.14
C ALA A 4 1.49 17.12 -9.76
N VAL A 5 0.69 16.41 -8.97
CA VAL A 5 -0.32 15.44 -9.47
C VAL A 5 -1.75 15.74 -9.00
N GLY A 6 -1.97 16.88 -8.33
CA GLY A 6 -3.31 17.24 -7.82
C GLY A 6 -3.81 16.36 -6.66
N VAL A 7 -2.89 15.68 -5.97
CA VAL A 7 -3.20 14.78 -4.85
C VAL A 7 -3.05 15.53 -3.53
N GLU A 8 -4.05 15.42 -2.66
CA GLU A 8 -3.93 15.81 -1.25
C GLU A 8 -3.18 14.72 -0.49
N VAL A 9 -2.12 15.11 0.22
CA VAL A 9 -1.32 14.19 1.04
C VAL A 9 -1.46 14.60 2.49
N VAL A 10 -2.07 13.70 3.28
CA VAL A 10 -2.15 13.84 4.73
C VAL A 10 -1.11 12.91 5.35
N VAL A 11 -0.24 13.48 6.18
CA VAL A 11 0.74 12.70 6.96
C VAL A 11 0.25 12.65 8.39
N HIS A 12 -0.08 11.44 8.86
CA HIS A 12 -0.45 11.21 10.24
C HIS A 12 0.81 11.06 11.12
N PRO A 13 0.76 11.54 12.39
CA PRO A 13 1.79 11.20 13.38
C PRO A 13 1.68 9.73 13.77
N MET A 14 2.37 9.31 14.83
CA MET A 14 2.17 7.97 15.39
C MET A 14 0.69 7.77 15.74
N LEU A 15 0.09 6.74 15.16
CA LEU A 15 -1.28 6.32 15.44
C LEU A 15 -1.25 5.18 16.46
N ASP A 16 -2.29 5.11 17.29
CA ASP A 16 -2.58 3.89 18.03
C ASP A 16 -3.23 2.84 17.10
N ASP A 17 -3.34 1.62 17.62
CA ASP A 17 -3.84 0.48 16.86
C ASP A 17 -5.29 0.70 16.38
N GLU A 18 -6.13 1.34 17.21
CA GLU A 18 -7.53 1.58 16.88
C GLU A 18 -7.67 2.57 15.73
N ALA A 19 -6.94 3.70 15.76
CA ALA A 19 -6.94 4.67 14.67
C ALA A 19 -6.36 4.08 13.39
N LEU A 20 -5.29 3.29 13.48
CA LEU A 20 -4.69 2.64 12.32
C LEU A 20 -5.65 1.62 11.68
N MET A 21 -6.36 0.82 12.50
CA MET A 21 -7.38 -0.10 12.02
C MET A 21 -8.58 0.63 11.41
N GLY A 22 -9.01 1.74 11.99
CA GLY A 22 -10.05 2.60 11.43
C GLY A 22 -9.70 3.07 10.02
N LEU A 23 -8.47 3.54 9.82
CA LEU A 23 -7.98 3.92 8.50
C LEU A 23 -8.02 2.76 7.51
N ARG A 24 -7.52 1.58 7.90
CA ARG A 24 -7.54 0.38 7.04
C ARG A 24 -8.95 -0.03 6.64
N HIS A 25 -9.91 0.02 7.56
CA HIS A 25 -11.30 -0.30 7.25
C HIS A 25 -11.98 0.74 6.35
N SER A 26 -11.56 2.00 6.43
CA SER A 26 -12.15 3.09 5.64
C SER A 26 -11.46 3.34 4.29
N ALA A 27 -10.26 2.81 4.09
CA ALA A 27 -9.47 3.03 2.88
C ALA A 27 -9.95 2.15 1.72
N ASP A 28 -10.08 2.74 0.53
CA ASP A 28 -10.40 2.00 -0.69
C ASP A 28 -9.27 1.04 -1.11
N VAL A 29 -8.02 1.39 -0.80
CA VAL A 29 -6.82 0.61 -1.11
C VAL A 29 -5.64 1.05 -0.24
N LEU A 30 -4.79 0.09 0.14
CA LEU A 30 -3.44 0.35 0.62
C LEU A 30 -2.46 0.31 -0.56
N LEU A 31 -1.80 1.44 -0.83
CA LEU A 31 -0.63 1.49 -1.70
C LEU A 31 0.64 1.35 -0.86
N PHE A 32 1.43 0.31 -1.11
CA PHE A 32 2.67 0.00 -0.39
C PHE A 32 3.87 -0.08 -1.36
N PRO A 33 4.36 1.08 -1.86
CA PRO A 33 5.43 1.15 -2.85
C PRO A 33 6.82 1.06 -2.18
N SER A 34 6.97 0.19 -1.19
CA SER A 34 8.23 0.07 -0.45
C SER A 34 9.34 -0.46 -1.35
N ALA A 35 10.55 0.09 -1.19
CA ALA A 35 11.76 -0.32 -1.91
C ALA A 35 12.68 -1.23 -1.08
N GLY A 36 12.31 -1.52 0.17
CA GLY A 36 13.02 -2.43 1.06
C GLY A 36 12.07 -2.91 2.14
N GLU A 37 12.09 -4.21 2.43
CA GLU A 37 11.11 -4.80 3.32
C GLU A 37 11.65 -5.93 4.20
N GLY A 38 10.88 -6.20 5.26
CA GLY A 38 10.91 -7.45 6.00
C GLY A 38 9.73 -8.32 5.57
N TYR A 39 9.03 -8.94 6.52
CA TYR A 39 7.99 -9.95 6.23
C TYR A 39 6.66 -9.46 5.60
N GLY A 40 6.54 -8.18 5.22
CA GLY A 40 5.31 -7.68 4.58
C GLY A 40 4.07 -7.58 5.50
N TYR A 41 4.24 -7.33 6.80
CA TYR A 41 3.12 -7.22 7.74
C TYR A 41 2.07 -6.16 7.38
N PRO A 42 2.43 -4.91 6.97
CA PRO A 42 1.42 -3.90 6.69
C PRO A 42 0.44 -4.29 5.57
N PRO A 43 0.90 -4.84 4.42
CA PRO A 43 0.03 -5.47 3.42
C PRO A 43 -0.89 -6.56 3.98
N VAL A 44 -0.35 -7.50 4.76
CA VAL A 44 -1.15 -8.63 5.30
C VAL A 44 -2.21 -8.15 6.28
N GLU A 45 -1.89 -7.19 7.14
CA GLU A 45 -2.83 -6.58 8.07
C GLU A 45 -3.95 -5.83 7.34
N ALA A 46 -3.64 -5.13 6.24
CA ALA A 46 -4.65 -4.46 5.42
C ALA A 46 -5.60 -5.47 4.75
N MET A 47 -5.07 -6.54 4.16
CA MET A 47 -5.90 -7.61 3.59
C MET A 47 -6.79 -8.26 4.64
N ALA A 48 -6.26 -8.52 5.85
CA ALA A 48 -7.04 -9.08 6.94
C ALA A 48 -8.18 -8.14 7.41
N ALA A 49 -8.00 -6.82 7.26
CA ALA A 49 -9.03 -5.81 7.52
C ALA A 49 -10.03 -5.63 6.35
N GLY A 50 -9.86 -6.37 5.25
CA GLY A 50 -10.68 -6.25 4.04
C GLY A 50 -10.29 -5.11 3.11
N CYS A 51 -9.12 -4.47 3.32
CA CYS A 51 -8.60 -3.42 2.47
C CYS A 51 -7.76 -4.03 1.33
N PRO A 52 -8.12 -3.78 0.06
CA PRO A 52 -7.30 -4.16 -1.09
C PRO A 52 -5.89 -3.59 -0.99
N VAL A 53 -4.90 -4.29 -1.56
CA VAL A 53 -3.49 -3.89 -1.50
C VAL A 53 -2.91 -3.82 -2.91
N LEU A 54 -2.09 -2.80 -3.14
CA LEU A 54 -1.13 -2.73 -4.25
C LEU A 54 0.26 -2.54 -3.66
N CYS A 55 1.23 -3.36 -4.04
CA CYS A 55 2.60 -3.31 -3.52
C CYS A 55 3.65 -3.37 -4.61
N SER A 56 4.90 -3.03 -4.30
CA SER A 56 6.02 -3.24 -5.22
C SER A 56 6.22 -4.73 -5.53
N ASP A 57 6.46 -5.06 -6.80
CA ASP A 57 6.91 -6.38 -7.25
C ASP A 57 8.35 -6.62 -6.79
N LEU A 58 8.46 -7.17 -5.57
CA LEU A 58 9.71 -7.50 -4.90
C LEU A 58 9.59 -8.92 -4.31
N PRO A 59 10.73 -9.64 -4.16
CA PRO A 59 10.71 -11.03 -3.72
C PRO A 59 9.90 -11.30 -2.45
N ALA A 60 9.92 -10.43 -1.44
CA ALA A 60 9.18 -10.70 -0.20
C ALA A 60 7.67 -10.56 -0.34
N HIS A 61 7.18 -9.73 -1.27
CA HIS A 61 5.75 -9.58 -1.53
C HIS A 61 5.19 -10.72 -2.39
N ASN A 62 5.99 -11.24 -3.32
CA ASN A 62 5.55 -12.25 -4.29
C ASN A 62 5.17 -13.60 -3.66
N GLU A 63 5.55 -13.85 -2.39
CA GLU A 63 5.16 -15.06 -1.66
C GLU A 63 3.79 -14.93 -0.96
N LEU A 64 3.35 -13.71 -0.67
CA LEU A 64 2.20 -13.45 0.21
C LEU A 64 1.03 -12.78 -0.50
N MET A 65 1.31 -12.04 -1.57
CA MET A 65 0.33 -11.18 -2.22
C MET A 65 -0.48 -11.94 -3.29
N PRO A 66 -1.78 -11.62 -3.44
CA PRO A 66 -2.59 -12.19 -4.51
C PRO A 66 -2.03 -11.88 -5.91
N GLU A 67 -2.38 -12.69 -6.89
CA GLU A 67 -2.02 -12.40 -8.27
C GLU A 67 -2.61 -11.05 -8.72
N GLY A 68 -1.80 -10.24 -9.42
CA GLY A 68 -2.22 -8.96 -9.98
C GLY A 68 -2.15 -7.77 -9.01
N THR A 69 -1.68 -7.95 -7.77
CA THR A 69 -1.53 -6.84 -6.81
C THR A 69 -0.11 -6.26 -6.74
N CYS A 70 0.88 -6.94 -7.33
CA CYS A 70 2.24 -6.46 -7.43
C CYS A 70 2.43 -5.56 -8.66
N LEU A 71 2.91 -4.33 -8.44
CA LEU A 71 3.21 -3.35 -9.48
C LEU A 71 4.73 -3.26 -9.70
N PRO A 72 5.20 -3.00 -10.93
CA PRO A 72 6.63 -2.85 -11.21
C PRO A 72 7.30 -1.83 -10.26
N ALA A 73 8.34 -2.27 -9.56
CA ALA A 73 9.07 -1.40 -8.64
C ALA A 73 9.81 -0.29 -9.40
N GLY A 74 9.77 0.94 -8.87
CA GLY A 74 10.51 2.08 -9.42
C GLY A 74 9.86 2.78 -10.62
N ASP A 75 8.70 2.30 -11.08
CA ASP A 75 7.96 2.95 -12.17
C ASP A 75 6.91 3.94 -11.60
N VAL A 76 7.21 5.23 -11.67
CA VAL A 76 6.30 6.31 -11.23
C VAL A 76 5.12 6.53 -12.19
N GLY A 77 5.05 5.80 -13.31
CA GLY A 77 4.05 5.96 -14.36
C GLY A 77 2.94 4.91 -14.42
N VAL A 78 3.02 3.82 -13.65
CA VAL A 78 2.06 2.70 -13.73
C VAL A 78 1.14 2.71 -12.53
N ALA A 79 0.23 3.67 -12.49
CA ALA A 79 -0.97 3.61 -11.66
C ALA A 79 -2.17 3.54 -12.60
N CYS A 80 -2.77 2.35 -12.68
CA CYS A 80 -4.04 2.04 -13.35
C CYS A 80 -4.09 2.35 -14.86
N GLY A 81 -3.84 1.32 -15.68
CA GLY A 81 -4.48 1.21 -17.00
C GLY A 81 -6.00 1.01 -16.84
N PRO A 82 -6.78 1.19 -17.92
CA PRO A 82 -8.20 1.59 -17.88
C PRO A 82 -9.10 0.74 -16.99
#